data_AF-A0A239AQU9-F1
#
_entry.id   AF-A0A239AQU9-F1
#
_cell.length_a   1.000
_cell.length_b   1.000
_cell.length_c   1.000
_cell.angle_alpha   90.00
_cell.angle_beta   90.00
_cell.angle_gamma   90.00
#
_symmetry.space_group_name_H-M   'P 1'
#
loop_
_entity.id
_entity.type
_entity.pdbx_description
1 polymer ?
#
loop_
_entity_poly.entity_id
_entity_poly.type
_entity_poly.pdbx_seq_one_letter_code
_entity_poly.pdbx_strand_id
1 'polypeptide(L)'
;MSLSPAEIFPGSIAYFDHSLLAGASFQYSGTLITRSGPMVCYKVSGDSSSSFWTPLTTEYRPERVPIAVGDIQNAYGALARTQNYLQDGRNTCTGDNAIFLAAAQSSDLFCPATRPSIGGASFAQILAAIQTRGGL
;
A
#
# COMPACT_ATOMS: atom_id res chain seq x y z
N MET A 1 -7.00 11.63 -7.33
CA MET A 1 -8.31 11.07 -6.89
C MET A 1 -8.15 10.50 -5.49
N SER A 2 -8.89 11.06 -4.54
CA SER A 2 -8.96 10.56 -3.16
C SER A 2 -9.38 9.09 -3.12
N LEU A 3 -8.94 8.36 -2.09
CA LEU A 3 -9.40 7.00 -1.82
C LEU A 3 -10.85 7.05 -1.34
N SER A 4 -11.72 6.23 -1.91
CA SER A 4 -13.09 6.01 -1.43
C SER A 4 -13.20 4.72 -0.63
N PRO A 5 -14.23 4.55 0.24
CA PRO A 5 -14.42 3.32 0.99
C PRO A 5 -14.52 2.06 0.12
N ALA A 6 -15.13 2.17 -1.06
CA ALA A 6 -15.26 1.05 -2.01
C ALA A 6 -13.93 0.65 -2.65
N GLU A 7 -12.90 1.50 -2.58
CA GLU A 7 -11.55 1.22 -3.11
C GLU A 7 -10.62 0.62 -2.05
N ILE A 8 -11.10 0.37 -0.82
CA ILE A 8 -10.35 -0.33 0.23
C ILE A 8 -10.61 -1.82 0.10
N PHE A 9 -9.74 -2.50 -0.63
CA PHE A 9 -9.76 -3.95 -0.80
C PHE A 9 -8.34 -4.52 -0.89
N PRO A 10 -8.13 -5.82 -0.56
CA PRO A 10 -6.84 -6.48 -0.72
C PRO A 10 -6.32 -6.36 -2.17
N GLY A 11 -5.12 -5.80 -2.32
CA GLY A 11 -4.47 -5.51 -3.60
C GLY A 11 -4.58 -4.06 -4.05
N SER A 12 -5.48 -3.24 -3.47
CA SER A 12 -5.60 -1.81 -3.83
C SER A 12 -4.33 -1.03 -3.48
N ILE A 13 -3.95 -0.06 -4.33
CA ILE A 13 -2.80 0.82 -4.11
C ILE A 13 -3.26 2.26 -3.88
N ALA A 14 -2.75 2.88 -2.82
CA ALA A 14 -3.01 4.27 -2.45
C ALA A 14 -1.71 5.05 -2.19
N TYR A 15 -1.76 6.38 -2.29
CA TYR A 15 -0.72 7.26 -1.79
C TYR A 15 -1.28 7.97 -0.56
N PHE A 16 -0.54 7.95 0.54
CA PHE A 16 -0.95 8.60 1.77
C PHE A 16 0.00 9.73 2.13
N ASP A 17 -0.56 10.79 2.69
CA ASP A 17 0.19 11.79 3.39
C ASP A 17 0.61 11.23 4.76
N HIS A 18 1.89 10.88 4.87
CA HIS A 18 2.45 10.31 6.10
C HIS A 18 2.43 11.29 7.28
N SER A 19 2.35 12.61 7.03
CA SER A 19 2.19 13.60 8.12
C SER A 19 0.81 13.51 8.76
N LEU A 20 -0.23 13.20 7.98
CA LEU A 20 -1.58 12.95 8.47
C LEU A 20 -1.69 11.60 9.18
N LEU A 21 -0.93 10.59 8.72
CA LEU A 21 -0.82 9.32 9.44
C LEU A 21 -0.13 9.53 10.79
N ALA A 22 1.01 10.24 10.86
CA ALA A 22 1.81 10.39 12.07
C ALA A 22 1.09 10.96 13.30
N GLY A 23 -0.04 11.66 13.12
CA GLY A 23 -0.89 12.18 14.21
C GLY A 23 -2.10 11.32 14.58
N ALA A 24 -2.34 10.23 13.86
CA ALA A 24 -3.52 9.39 14.02
C ALA A 24 -3.27 8.17 14.93
N SER A 25 -4.32 7.60 15.50
CA SER A 25 -4.28 6.34 16.24
C SER A 25 -4.20 5.15 15.29
N PHE A 26 -3.06 4.95 14.64
CA PHE A 26 -2.77 3.77 13.83
C PHE A 26 -1.58 3.02 14.42
N GLN A 27 -1.53 1.70 14.25
CA GLN A 27 -0.38 0.89 14.64
C GLN A 27 0.56 0.75 13.45
N TYR A 28 1.86 0.75 13.76
CA TYR A 28 2.90 0.52 12.78
C TYR A 28 3.84 -0.57 13.29
N SER A 29 4.10 -1.60 12.48
CA SER A 29 5.18 -2.55 12.75
C SER A 29 6.43 -2.17 11.96
N GLY A 30 7.62 -2.36 12.55
CA GLY A 30 8.91 -2.10 11.88
C GLY A 30 9.39 -0.65 12.00
N THR A 31 10.15 -0.18 11.00
CA THR A 31 10.70 1.19 10.99
C THR A 31 9.75 2.12 10.25
N LEU A 32 9.24 3.15 10.92
CA LEU A 32 8.31 4.10 10.32
C LEU A 32 8.92 4.73 9.07
N ILE A 33 8.31 4.46 7.93
CA ILE A 33 8.71 5.09 6.69
C ILE A 33 7.98 6.43 6.60
N THR A 34 8.75 7.51 6.66
CA THR A 34 8.25 8.89 6.62
C THR A 34 8.23 9.48 5.21
N ARG A 35 8.70 8.73 4.19
CA ARG A 35 8.70 9.19 2.80
C ARG A 35 7.34 8.92 2.15
N SER A 36 6.84 9.89 1.39
CA SER A 36 5.68 9.71 0.53
C SER A 36 5.96 8.63 -0.52
N GLY A 37 5.03 7.70 -0.69
CA GLY A 37 5.14 6.63 -1.68
C GLY A 37 3.84 5.84 -1.83
N PRO A 38 3.75 4.98 -2.86
CA PRO A 38 2.61 4.10 -3.00
C PRO A 38 2.62 3.06 -1.87
N MET A 39 1.43 2.74 -1.37
CA MET A 39 1.19 1.69 -0.39
C MET A 39 0.14 0.73 -0.93
N VAL A 40 0.28 -0.56 -0.66
CA VAL A 40 -0.68 -1.59 -1.05
C VAL A 40 -1.44 -2.09 0.17
N CYS A 41 -2.77 -2.18 0.06
CA CYS A 41 -3.62 -2.81 1.06
C CYS A 41 -3.45 -4.32 0.92
N TYR A 42 -2.99 -5.00 1.96
CA TYR A 42 -2.84 -6.47 1.93
C TYR A 42 -3.95 -7.19 2.68
N LYS A 43 -4.68 -6.49 3.55
CA LYS A 43 -5.76 -7.07 4.36
C LYS A 43 -6.76 -6.00 4.75
N VAL A 44 -8.03 -6.39 4.81
CA VAL A 44 -9.13 -5.63 5.42
C VAL A 44 -9.66 -6.48 6.57
N SER A 45 -10.01 -5.85 7.70
CA SER A 45 -10.58 -6.57 8.84
C SER A 45 -11.94 -7.19 8.48
N GLY A 46 -12.35 -8.23 9.21
CA GLY A 46 -13.60 -8.96 8.89
C GLY A 46 -14.86 -8.10 8.99
N ASP A 47 -14.84 -7.06 9.83
CA ASP A 47 -15.90 -6.06 9.98
C ASP A 47 -15.76 -4.87 9.02
N SER A 48 -14.73 -4.87 8.16
CA SER A 48 -14.43 -3.81 7.18
C SER A 48 -14.23 -2.42 7.77
N SER A 49 -13.97 -2.31 9.08
CA SER A 49 -13.71 -1.05 9.76
C SER A 49 -12.24 -0.60 9.63
N SER A 50 -11.33 -1.57 9.52
CA SER A 50 -9.88 -1.36 9.51
C SER A 50 -9.23 -1.98 8.29
N SER A 51 -8.09 -1.44 7.90
CA SER A 51 -7.28 -1.95 6.79
C SER A 51 -5.79 -1.95 7.12
N PHE A 52 -5.06 -2.79 6.41
CA PHE A 52 -3.65 -3.02 6.62
C PHE A 52 -2.89 -2.72 5.33
N TRP A 53 -1.92 -1.82 5.42
CA TRP A 53 -1.21 -1.25 4.30
C TRP A 53 0.29 -1.44 4.46
N THR A 54 1.00 -1.70 3.37
CA THR A 54 2.46 -1.81 3.37
C THR A 54 3.08 -0.97 2.24
N PRO A 55 4.22 -0.32 2.46
CA PRO A 55 4.80 0.56 1.46
C PRO A 55 5.45 -0.20 0.31
N LEU A 56 5.31 0.37 -0.88
CA LEU A 56 6.00 -0.03 -2.09
C LEU A 56 7.19 0.90 -2.36
N THR A 57 8.10 0.45 -3.21
CA THR A 57 9.32 1.19 -3.56
C THR A 57 9.78 0.85 -4.97
N THR A 58 10.56 1.73 -5.58
CA THR A 58 11.24 1.47 -6.85
C THR A 58 12.73 1.17 -6.66
N GLU A 59 13.26 1.36 -5.45
CA GLU A 59 14.66 1.08 -5.13
C GLU A 59 14.87 -0.44 -5.01
N TYR A 60 15.80 -0.97 -5.78
CA TYR A 60 16.18 -2.37 -5.73
C TYR A 60 17.01 -2.66 -4.47
N ARG A 61 16.68 -3.77 -3.80
CA ARG A 61 17.54 -4.45 -2.83
C ARG A 61 17.33 -5.96 -2.93
N PRO A 62 18.36 -6.79 -2.70
CA PRO A 62 18.26 -8.24 -2.90
C PRO A 62 17.20 -8.90 -2.00
N GLU A 63 16.92 -8.33 -0.83
CA GLU A 63 15.92 -8.83 0.10
C GLU A 63 14.48 -8.39 -0.24
N ARG A 64 14.27 -7.46 -1.17
CA ARG A 64 12.92 -6.93 -1.46
C ARG A 64 12.19 -7.83 -2.45
N VAL A 65 10.89 -8.01 -2.23
CA VAL A 65 10.05 -8.83 -3.13
C VAL A 65 9.70 -8.01 -4.37
N PRO A 66 10.10 -8.44 -5.58
CA PRO A 66 9.74 -7.74 -6.82
C PRO A 66 8.27 -7.92 -7.14
N ILE A 67 7.65 -6.87 -7.68
CA ILE A 67 6.29 -6.86 -8.22
C ILE A 67 6.44 -6.71 -9.73
N ALA A 68 6.08 -7.74 -10.51
CA ALA A 68 6.36 -7.75 -11.94
C ALA A 68 5.74 -6.53 -12.65
N VAL A 69 6.48 -5.96 -13.61
CA VAL A 69 5.95 -4.90 -14.47
C VAL A 69 4.78 -5.47 -15.27
N GLY A 70 3.59 -4.90 -15.12
CA GLY A 70 2.35 -5.38 -15.72
C GLY A 70 1.39 -6.06 -14.74
N ASP A 71 1.85 -6.47 -13.56
CA ASP A 71 0.97 -7.05 -12.52
C ASP A 71 0.18 -5.98 -11.76
N ILE A 72 0.58 -4.72 -11.88
CA ILE A 72 -0.16 -3.58 -11.36
C ILE A 72 -1.15 -3.09 -12.44
N GLN A 73 -2.42 -3.38 -12.23
CA GLN A 73 -3.52 -2.91 -13.07
C GLN A 73 -3.75 -1.42 -12.86
N ASN A 74 -4.17 -0.71 -13.90
CA ASN A 74 -4.45 0.74 -13.87
C ASN A 74 -3.29 1.60 -13.35
N ALA A 75 -2.05 1.08 -13.40
CA ALA A 75 -0.87 1.82 -12.98
C ALA A 75 -0.65 3.07 -13.86
N TYR A 76 -0.02 4.08 -13.29
CA TYR A 76 0.33 5.32 -14.01
C TYR A 76 1.66 5.89 -13.49
N GLY A 77 2.23 6.85 -14.22
CA GLY A 77 3.47 7.53 -13.80
C GLY A 77 4.62 6.56 -13.54
N ALA A 78 5.33 6.73 -12.43
CA ALA A 78 6.41 5.83 -12.02
C ALA A 78 5.90 4.41 -11.77
N LEU A 79 4.72 4.25 -11.16
CA LEU A 79 4.14 2.96 -10.83
C LEU A 79 3.98 2.04 -12.06
N ALA A 80 3.70 2.62 -13.23
CA ALA A 80 3.58 1.89 -14.50
C ALA A 80 4.91 1.66 -15.25
N ARG A 81 5.92 2.50 -15.00
CA ARG A 81 7.14 2.58 -15.82
C ARG A 81 8.36 1.93 -15.18
N THR A 82 8.32 1.70 -13.87
CA THR A 82 9.47 1.18 -13.12
C THR A 82 9.13 -0.15 -12.47
N GLN A 83 10.15 -0.97 -12.27
CA GLN A 83 10.06 -2.14 -11.41
C GLN A 83 9.71 -1.69 -9.99
N ASN A 84 8.63 -2.24 -9.44
CA ASN A 84 8.21 -1.97 -8.07
C ASN A 84 8.61 -3.15 -7.18
N TYR A 85 8.75 -2.87 -5.89
CA TYR A 85 9.08 -3.85 -4.88
C TYR A 85 8.27 -3.60 -3.61
N LEU A 86 8.02 -4.66 -2.85
CA LEU A 86 7.64 -4.54 -1.45
C LEU A 86 8.83 -3.97 -0.67
N GLN A 87 8.61 -2.85 0.03
CA GLN A 87 9.68 -2.15 0.73
C GLN A 87 10.26 -2.98 1.88
N ASP A 88 9.40 -3.50 2.76
CA ASP A 88 9.73 -4.50 3.78
C ASP A 88 8.43 -5.16 4.28
N GLY A 89 8.39 -6.48 4.37
CA GLY A 89 7.25 -7.22 4.92
C GLY A 89 6.99 -6.97 6.40
N ARG A 90 7.95 -6.37 7.13
CA ARG A 90 7.74 -5.89 8.51
C ARG A 90 7.02 -4.56 8.60
N ASN A 91 7.06 -3.76 7.54
CA ASN A 91 6.55 -2.40 7.55
C ASN A 91 5.07 -2.42 7.19
N THR A 92 4.21 -2.45 8.20
CA THR A 92 2.77 -2.44 8.00
C THR A 92 2.12 -1.35 8.84
N CYS A 93 1.21 -0.61 8.23
CA CYS A 93 0.30 0.33 8.88
C CYS A 93 -1.05 -0.36 9.05
N THR A 94 -1.64 -0.29 10.24
CA THR A 94 -3.00 -0.77 10.48
C THR A 94 -3.80 0.22 11.30
N GLY A 95 -5.08 0.38 10.99
CA GLY A 95 -5.96 1.30 11.68
C GLY A 95 -7.30 1.43 10.97
N ASP A 96 -8.13 2.34 11.50
CA ASP A 96 -9.45 2.62 10.94
C ASP A 96 -9.35 3.14 9.51
N ASN A 97 -10.27 2.68 8.65
CA ASN A 97 -10.37 3.13 7.27
C ASN A 97 -10.52 4.65 7.16
N ALA A 98 -11.18 5.29 8.13
CA ALA A 98 -11.31 6.75 8.18
C ALA A 98 -9.97 7.49 8.17
N ILE A 99 -8.94 6.94 8.83
CA ILE A 99 -7.59 7.52 8.88
C ILE A 99 -6.95 7.46 7.49
N PHE A 100 -7.01 6.30 6.83
CA PHE A 100 -6.43 6.12 5.50
C PHE A 100 -7.16 6.93 4.42
N LEU A 101 -8.49 7.02 4.53
CA LEU A 101 -9.29 7.87 3.66
C LEU A 101 -8.87 9.33 3.81
N ALA A 102 -8.74 9.83 5.04
CA ALA A 102 -8.27 11.19 5.30
C ALA A 102 -6.84 11.41 4.78
N ALA A 103 -5.92 10.48 5.03
CA ALA A 103 -4.53 10.56 4.56
C ALA A 103 -4.40 10.50 3.03
N ALA A 104 -5.38 9.93 2.33
CA ALA A 104 -5.41 9.88 0.86
C ALA A 104 -6.10 11.10 0.22
N GLN A 105 -6.76 11.98 0.99
CA GLN A 105 -7.51 13.13 0.44
C GLN A 105 -6.62 14.11 -0.31
N SER A 106 -5.40 14.36 0.17
CA SER A 106 -4.43 15.26 -0.47
C SER A 106 -3.67 14.62 -1.64
N SER A 107 -3.96 13.36 -1.99
CA SER A 107 -3.28 12.67 -3.08
C SER A 107 -3.87 13.02 -4.46
N ASP A 108 -3.37 14.11 -5.05
CA ASP A 108 -3.72 14.53 -6.41
C ASP A 108 -3.14 13.63 -7.51
N LEU A 109 -2.34 12.62 -7.15
CA LEU A 109 -1.55 11.84 -8.10
C LEU A 109 -2.37 10.92 -9.02
N PHE A 110 -3.62 10.59 -8.71
CA PHE A 110 -4.38 9.61 -9.51
C PHE A 110 -5.07 10.26 -10.71
N CYS A 111 -4.62 9.88 -11.91
CA CYS A 111 -5.14 10.33 -13.21
C CYS A 111 -5.95 9.30 -14.03
N PRO A 112 -6.10 8.00 -13.66
CA PRO A 112 -7.19 7.18 -14.21
C PRO A 112 -8.47 7.27 -13.35
N ALA A 113 -9.63 7.01 -13.97
CA ALA A 113 -10.92 6.87 -13.29
C ALA A 113 -10.98 5.65 -12.34
N THR A 114 -9.94 4.82 -12.31
CA THR A 114 -9.90 3.55 -11.58
C THR A 114 -8.61 3.44 -10.75
N ARG A 115 -8.74 2.97 -9.50
CA ARG A 115 -7.62 2.74 -8.58
C ARG A 115 -6.62 1.72 -9.16
N PRO A 116 -5.30 1.95 -9.04
CA PRO A 116 -4.32 0.91 -9.29
C PRO A 116 -4.44 -0.23 -8.28
N SER A 117 -4.22 -1.45 -8.75
CA SER A 117 -4.33 -2.64 -7.90
C SER A 117 -3.38 -3.74 -8.35
N ILE A 118 -3.03 -4.63 -7.43
CA ILE A 118 -2.20 -5.82 -7.66
C ILE A 118 -3.05 -7.05 -7.35
N GLY A 119 -3.08 -8.01 -8.27
CA GLY A 119 -3.75 -9.29 -8.08
C GLY A 119 -2.82 -10.49 -8.31
N GLY A 120 -3.41 -11.69 -8.30
CA GLY A 120 -2.74 -12.91 -8.75
C GLY A 120 -1.46 -13.26 -8.00
N ALA A 121 -0.44 -13.67 -8.75
CA ALA A 121 0.81 -14.19 -8.20
C ALA A 121 1.64 -13.14 -7.44
N SER A 122 1.76 -11.92 -7.97
CA SER A 122 2.48 -10.83 -7.28
C SER A 122 1.86 -10.51 -5.92
N PHE A 123 0.53 -10.47 -5.83
CA PHE A 123 -0.13 -10.22 -4.54
C PHE A 123 0.10 -11.37 -3.54
N ALA A 124 0.07 -12.63 -4.00
CA ALA A 124 0.38 -13.78 -3.15
C ALA A 124 1.82 -13.74 -2.61
N GLN A 125 2.79 -13.30 -3.42
CA GLN A 125 4.18 -13.13 -2.98
C GLN A 125 4.34 -12.04 -1.92
N ILE A 126 3.60 -10.93 -2.06
CA ILE A 126 3.55 -9.87 -1.04
C ILE A 126 3.03 -10.45 0.29
N LEU A 127 1.91 -11.18 0.26
CA LEU A 127 1.34 -11.80 1.45
C LEU A 127 2.30 -12.77 2.13
N ALA A 128 2.95 -13.65 1.35
CA ALA A 128 3.92 -14.60 1.87
C ALA A 128 5.11 -13.88 2.53
N ALA A 129 5.58 -12.78 1.94
CA ALA A 129 6.69 -12.00 2.48
C ALA A 129 6.34 -11.30 3.80
N ILE A 130 5.13 -10.74 3.91
CA ILE A 130 4.63 -10.12 5.13
C ILE A 130 4.53 -11.17 6.25
N GLN A 131 3.90 -12.32 5.97
CA GLN A 131 3.76 -13.41 6.93
C GLN A 131 5.11 -13.94 7.41
N THR A 132 6.05 -14.17 6.49
CA THR A 132 7.39 -14.68 6.82
C THR A 132 8.17 -13.72 7.72
N ARG A 133 7.92 -12.42 7.60
CA ARG A 133 8.67 -11.38 8.32
C ARG A 133 8.01 -10.90 9.62
N GLY A 134 6.79 -11.37 9.89
CA GLY A 134 6.03 -11.01 11.08
C GLY A 134 5.29 -9.66 10.97
N GLY A 135 4.82 -9.31 9.78
CA GLY A 135 3.87 -8.20 9.64
C GLY A 135 2.51 -8.53 10.29
N LEU A 136 1.77 -7.47 10.66
CA LEU A 136 0.51 -7.53 11.43
C LEU A 136 -0.69 -8.16 10.68
#